data_AF-A0AAE0SWU8-F1
#
_entry.id   AF-A0AAE0SWU8-F1
#
_cell.length_a   1.000
_cell.length_b   1.000
_cell.length_c   1.000
_cell.angle_alpha   90.00
_cell.angle_beta   90.00
_cell.angle_gamma   90.00
#
_symmetry.space_group_name_H-M   'P 1'
#
loop_
_entity.id
_entity.type
_entity.pdbx_description
1 polymer ?
#
loop_
_entity_poly.entity_id
_entity_poly.type
_entity_poly.pdbx_seq_one_letter_code
_entity_poly.pdbx_strand_id
1 'polypeptide(L)'
;MNIVPEQFFMLLANQTLPQGVNRDQVRNMVCNDQAKNTMISCGTGVVSKLQQQCNPQEQVMVGTTLQNMLGAYEGMCTGKVVQPGQCMAHFESGMDACAQKTFNIPMQAIMMVISNQKPPPGVDVDATKKTVCSKWKSAEECGKNVIANSGCARNQLLGVEAAFASIMIGIATSCGDTSIPGACLLTIQHDFGSCFSKVGLDQKTYVNNRTESAGALIGANKQDAEVYCSKKHDLFTCMQDILHKCSGAEQTMSMTGFDIHAMERAVGILCNDIDEYLEGLNCFGTPTEQAIACMNKMTSDVTALSTQQLTQKLDVDAFLTDFCSSRIRHVTCDAKAWPSCNIKAVDLKNKFECQLIPSKCLKTHVDEISGVCPNTETMPVADIDQKNIPDCATNILSSLNSCFQQYNVDPDMFLINITHDRRNFLGDIGKAQNLCSTKGQLFQCMRGVISGCTGARDVLAYWGHQQSALEAGVDVICSDLALYGKSLQCFQNGNAAIQQCVSTTENKMLQLTRSQIENKLSSDKYFRDFCQLRMDHLSCDLNAWKATCPQDVIGMKTEFECKLIQDQCRNLQVATMKNICNDQNYAKNIRQPGSSGSSSASNIGGGSNDSTALTGSLLNVIGVVISFLSAIAALL
;
A
#
# COMPACT_ATOMS: atom_id res chain seq x y z
N MET A 1 -43.40 -11.05 -28.06
CA MET A 1 -43.04 -11.29 -26.65
C MET A 1 -41.87 -10.37 -26.33
N ASN A 2 -41.95 -9.58 -25.26
CA ASN A 2 -40.81 -8.79 -24.80
C ASN A 2 -39.91 -9.70 -23.98
N ILE A 3 -38.69 -9.95 -24.45
CA ILE A 3 -37.66 -10.59 -23.63
C ILE A 3 -37.21 -9.56 -22.61
N VAL A 4 -37.39 -9.87 -21.33
CA VAL A 4 -36.81 -9.04 -20.26
C VAL A 4 -35.29 -9.28 -20.22
N PRO A 5 -34.45 -8.24 -20.03
CA PRO A 5 -32.98 -8.35 -20.09
C PRO A 5 -32.40 -9.51 -19.27
N GLU A 6 -33.01 -9.79 -18.12
CA GLU A 6 -32.65 -10.90 -17.22
C GLU A 6 -32.70 -12.27 -17.91
N GLN A 7 -33.74 -12.54 -18.72
CA GLN A 7 -33.87 -13.80 -19.45
C GLN A 7 -32.80 -13.95 -20.54
N PHE A 8 -32.34 -12.84 -21.13
CA PHE A 8 -31.25 -12.83 -22.10
C PHE A 8 -29.90 -13.16 -21.43
N PHE A 9 -29.59 -12.53 -20.30
CA PHE A 9 -28.36 -12.83 -19.56
C PHE A 9 -28.34 -14.24 -18.97
N MET A 10 -29.48 -14.73 -18.48
CA MET A 10 -29.63 -16.13 -18.05
C MET A 10 -29.39 -17.11 -19.21
N LEU A 11 -29.86 -16.77 -20.42
CA LEU A 11 -29.63 -17.59 -21.62
C LEU A 11 -28.14 -17.62 -22.01
N LEU A 12 -27.47 -16.46 -22.01
CA LEU A 12 -26.03 -16.33 -22.27
C LEU A 12 -25.16 -17.07 -21.24
N ALA A 13 -25.56 -17.03 -19.97
CA ALA A 13 -24.87 -17.71 -18.86
C ALA A 13 -25.22 -19.21 -18.73
N ASN A 14 -26.02 -19.76 -19.66
CA ASN A 14 -26.51 -21.13 -19.65
C ASN A 14 -27.28 -21.52 -18.36
N GLN A 15 -28.03 -20.58 -17.78
CA GLN A 15 -28.84 -20.80 -16.58
C GLN A 15 -30.25 -21.27 -16.91
N THR A 16 -30.93 -21.85 -15.91
CA THR A 16 -32.31 -22.32 -16.04
C THR A 16 -33.28 -21.14 -16.17
N LEU A 17 -34.05 -21.07 -17.25
CA LEU A 17 -35.03 -20.00 -17.46
C LEU A 17 -36.27 -20.16 -16.54
N PRO A 18 -37.00 -19.07 -16.24
CA PRO A 18 -38.25 -19.12 -15.48
C PRO A 18 -39.27 -20.11 -16.08
N GLN A 19 -40.09 -20.73 -15.23
CA GLN A 19 -41.12 -21.68 -15.68
C GLN A 19 -42.06 -21.05 -16.72
N GLY A 20 -42.32 -21.79 -17.80
CA GLY A 20 -43.15 -21.34 -18.93
C GLY A 20 -42.38 -20.65 -20.07
N VAL A 21 -41.08 -20.39 -19.91
CA VAL A 21 -40.24 -19.79 -20.96
C VAL A 21 -39.47 -20.88 -21.71
N ASN A 22 -39.81 -21.10 -22.98
CA ASN A 22 -39.12 -22.08 -23.81
C ASN A 22 -37.76 -21.53 -24.29
N ARG A 23 -36.69 -22.25 -23.95
CA ARG A 23 -35.31 -21.88 -24.26
C ARG A 23 -35.03 -21.70 -25.75
N ASP A 24 -35.58 -22.58 -26.59
CA ASP A 24 -35.41 -22.49 -28.05
C ASP A 24 -36.20 -21.33 -28.64
N GLN A 25 -37.36 -20.99 -28.07
CA GLN A 25 -38.09 -19.79 -28.48
C GLN A 25 -37.32 -18.52 -28.15
N VAL A 26 -36.75 -18.39 -26.94
CA VAL A 26 -35.92 -17.24 -26.57
C VAL A 26 -34.68 -17.20 -27.45
N ARG A 27 -33.98 -18.33 -27.62
CA ARG A 27 -32.81 -18.44 -28.52
C ARG A 27 -33.15 -17.98 -29.94
N ASN A 28 -34.21 -18.47 -30.56
CA ASN A 28 -34.58 -18.09 -31.93
C ASN A 28 -34.98 -16.61 -32.05
N MET A 29 -35.52 -16.01 -30.98
CA MET A 29 -35.81 -14.58 -30.93
C MET A 29 -34.56 -13.72 -30.83
N VAL A 30 -33.51 -14.18 -30.13
CA VAL A 30 -32.27 -13.40 -29.99
C VAL A 30 -31.23 -13.73 -31.06
N CYS A 31 -31.24 -14.93 -31.62
CA CYS A 31 -30.24 -15.42 -32.57
C CYS A 31 -30.62 -15.14 -34.03
N ASN A 32 -30.87 -13.87 -34.33
CA ASN A 32 -31.04 -13.39 -35.70
C ASN A 32 -30.01 -12.29 -36.01
N ASP A 33 -29.78 -12.06 -37.30
CA ASP A 33 -28.77 -11.10 -37.75
C ASP A 33 -29.06 -9.67 -37.28
N GLN A 34 -30.34 -9.31 -37.16
CA GLN A 34 -30.75 -7.99 -36.69
C GLN A 34 -30.37 -7.78 -35.21
N ALA A 35 -30.62 -8.76 -34.34
CA ALA A 35 -30.22 -8.72 -32.94
C ALA A 35 -28.69 -8.75 -32.79
N LYS A 36 -27.99 -9.61 -33.56
CA LYS A 36 -26.52 -9.65 -33.62
C LYS A 36 -25.94 -8.29 -33.97
N ASN A 37 -26.42 -7.68 -35.05
CA ASN A 37 -25.95 -6.38 -35.52
C ASN A 37 -26.31 -5.26 -34.54
N THR A 38 -27.47 -5.35 -33.88
CA THR A 38 -27.88 -4.39 -32.84
C THR A 38 -26.98 -4.49 -31.61
N MET A 39 -26.65 -5.70 -31.13
CA MET A 39 -25.74 -5.84 -29.99
C MET A 39 -24.30 -5.51 -30.33
N ILE A 40 -23.82 -5.83 -31.53
CA ILE A 40 -22.50 -5.40 -31.98
C ILE A 40 -22.49 -3.88 -32.08
N SER A 41 -23.50 -3.24 -32.67
CA SER A 41 -23.58 -1.77 -32.78
C SER A 41 -23.77 -1.08 -31.44
N CYS A 42 -24.56 -1.64 -30.53
CA CYS A 42 -24.68 -1.14 -29.16
C CYS A 42 -23.39 -1.37 -28.38
N GLY A 43 -22.76 -2.53 -28.51
CA GLY A 43 -21.51 -2.88 -27.84
C GLY A 43 -20.33 -2.06 -28.35
N THR A 44 -20.19 -1.87 -29.66
CA THR A 44 -19.18 -1.00 -30.26
C THR A 44 -19.51 0.47 -30.05
N GLY A 45 -20.78 0.86 -30.00
CA GLY A 45 -21.20 2.21 -29.63
C GLY A 45 -20.96 2.53 -28.16
N VAL A 46 -21.16 1.55 -27.28
CA VAL A 46 -20.82 1.62 -25.86
C VAL A 46 -19.31 1.62 -25.70
N VAL A 47 -18.56 0.73 -26.34
CA VAL A 47 -17.08 0.74 -26.33
C VAL A 47 -16.52 2.01 -26.97
N SER A 48 -17.15 2.58 -27.98
CA SER A 48 -16.77 3.85 -28.61
C SER A 48 -17.03 5.05 -27.68
N LYS A 49 -18.16 5.04 -26.96
CA LYS A 49 -18.47 6.07 -25.95
C LYS A 49 -17.61 5.90 -24.69
N LEU A 50 -17.36 4.65 -24.27
CA LEU A 50 -16.46 4.29 -23.18
C LEU A 50 -14.99 4.47 -23.59
N GLN A 51 -14.63 4.44 -24.87
CA GLN A 51 -13.31 4.84 -25.34
C GLN A 51 -13.03 6.32 -25.07
N GLN A 52 -14.09 7.11 -24.96
CA GLN A 52 -14.04 8.53 -24.58
C GLN A 52 -14.23 8.75 -23.06
N GLN A 53 -14.65 7.73 -22.29
CA GLN A 53 -15.06 7.88 -20.87
C GLN A 53 -14.36 6.93 -19.89
N CYS A 54 -13.70 5.87 -20.35
CA CYS A 54 -13.00 4.85 -19.57
C CYS A 54 -11.52 4.80 -19.96
N ASN A 55 -10.65 4.45 -19.03
CA ASN A 55 -9.22 4.32 -19.30
C ASN A 55 -8.90 3.02 -20.06
N PRO A 56 -7.76 2.87 -20.77
CA PRO A 56 -7.45 1.68 -21.57
C PRO A 56 -7.37 0.36 -20.81
N GLN A 57 -7.13 0.37 -19.50
CA GLN A 57 -7.22 -0.84 -18.69
C GLN A 57 -8.69 -1.26 -18.51
N GLU A 58 -9.59 -0.31 -18.28
CA GLU A 58 -11.04 -0.48 -18.34
C GLU A 58 -11.53 -0.77 -19.76
N GLN A 59 -10.96 -0.18 -20.82
CA GLN A 59 -11.32 -0.48 -22.20
C GLN A 59 -10.84 -1.87 -22.62
N VAL A 60 -9.70 -2.34 -22.12
CA VAL A 60 -9.25 -3.73 -22.27
C VAL A 60 -10.15 -4.65 -21.47
N MET A 61 -10.58 -4.27 -20.26
CA MET A 61 -11.46 -5.09 -19.43
C MET A 61 -12.89 -5.16 -19.98
N VAL A 62 -13.47 -4.03 -20.38
CA VAL A 62 -14.75 -3.89 -21.07
C VAL A 62 -14.67 -4.51 -22.46
N GLY A 63 -13.55 -4.34 -23.17
CA GLY A 63 -13.30 -4.95 -24.48
C GLY A 63 -13.21 -6.47 -24.38
N THR A 64 -12.53 -6.99 -23.36
CA THR A 64 -12.45 -8.43 -23.05
C THR A 64 -13.80 -8.96 -22.58
N THR A 65 -14.53 -8.20 -21.76
CA THR A 65 -15.89 -8.53 -21.31
C THR A 65 -16.87 -8.56 -22.49
N LEU A 66 -16.78 -7.60 -23.41
CA LEU A 66 -17.59 -7.54 -24.61
C LEU A 66 -17.22 -8.66 -25.59
N GLN A 67 -15.93 -8.96 -25.76
CA GLN A 67 -15.48 -10.11 -26.55
C GLN A 67 -15.97 -11.43 -25.95
N ASN A 68 -15.95 -11.57 -24.63
CA ASN A 68 -16.48 -12.75 -23.92
C ASN A 68 -18.01 -12.84 -24.06
N MET A 69 -18.73 -11.72 -23.98
CA MET A 69 -20.19 -11.66 -24.20
C MET A 69 -20.57 -11.99 -25.65
N LEU A 70 -19.85 -11.45 -26.64
CA LEU A 70 -20.06 -11.73 -28.05
C LEU A 70 -19.70 -13.19 -28.37
N GLY A 71 -18.64 -13.71 -27.74
CA GLY A 71 -18.26 -15.13 -27.81
C GLY A 71 -19.33 -16.05 -27.24
N ALA A 72 -19.90 -15.71 -26.07
CA ALA A 72 -21.00 -16.44 -25.46
C ALA A 72 -22.28 -16.36 -26.32
N TYR A 73 -22.59 -15.20 -26.90
CA TYR A 73 -23.72 -15.00 -27.80
C TYR A 73 -23.59 -15.83 -29.08
N GLU A 74 -22.43 -15.81 -29.72
CA GLU A 74 -22.19 -16.57 -30.95
C GLU A 74 -22.17 -18.08 -30.66
N GLY A 75 -21.64 -18.50 -29.51
CA GLY A 75 -21.72 -19.88 -29.02
C GLY A 75 -23.15 -20.36 -28.80
N MET A 76 -23.97 -19.53 -28.14
CA MET A 76 -25.39 -19.79 -27.92
C MET A 76 -26.17 -19.87 -29.25
N CYS A 77 -25.90 -18.98 -30.20
CA CYS A 77 -26.68 -18.88 -31.43
C CYS A 77 -26.30 -19.91 -32.48
N THR A 78 -25.01 -20.15 -32.67
CA THR A 78 -24.52 -21.09 -33.69
C THR A 78 -24.41 -22.52 -33.16
N GLY A 79 -24.47 -22.72 -31.84
CA GLY A 79 -24.16 -24.00 -31.20
C GLY A 79 -22.68 -24.39 -31.29
N LYS A 80 -21.82 -23.49 -31.78
CA LYS A 80 -20.37 -23.69 -31.90
C LYS A 80 -19.67 -22.79 -30.89
N VAL A 81 -18.98 -23.38 -29.92
CA VAL A 81 -18.16 -22.64 -28.94
C VAL A 81 -17.17 -21.74 -29.69
N VAL A 82 -17.21 -20.42 -29.44
CA VAL A 82 -16.20 -19.49 -29.98
C VAL A 82 -14.86 -19.89 -29.38
N GLN A 83 -13.96 -20.41 -30.21
CA GLN A 83 -12.66 -20.84 -29.74
C GLN A 83 -11.83 -19.62 -29.36
N PRO A 84 -11.20 -19.60 -28.16
CA PRO A 84 -10.16 -18.63 -27.85
C PRO A 84 -9.12 -18.67 -28.98
N GLY A 85 -8.44 -17.54 -29.23
CA GLY A 85 -7.25 -17.58 -30.09
C GLY A 85 -6.33 -18.71 -29.64
N GLN A 86 -5.70 -19.43 -30.58
CA GLN A 86 -4.96 -20.68 -30.28
C GLN A 86 -4.02 -20.57 -29.07
N CYS A 87 -3.38 -19.41 -28.89
CA CYS A 87 -2.56 -19.07 -27.74
C CYS A 87 -3.30 -19.15 -26.39
N MET A 88 -4.49 -18.53 -26.27
CA MET A 88 -5.26 -18.56 -25.02
C MET A 88 -5.85 -19.94 -24.76
N ALA A 89 -6.27 -20.67 -25.81
CA ALA A 89 -6.74 -22.06 -25.66
C ALA A 89 -5.61 -23.00 -25.19
N HIS A 90 -4.39 -22.80 -25.69
CA HIS A 90 -3.20 -23.50 -25.21
C HIS A 90 -2.87 -23.15 -23.75
N PHE A 91 -2.99 -21.88 -23.38
CA PHE A 91 -2.81 -21.44 -22.00
C PHE A 91 -3.86 -22.06 -21.06
N GLU A 92 -5.14 -21.99 -21.39
CA GLU A 92 -6.23 -22.56 -20.57
C GLU A 92 -6.06 -24.08 -20.40
N SER A 93 -5.76 -24.80 -21.48
CA SER A 93 -5.48 -26.24 -21.44
C SER A 93 -4.23 -26.56 -20.62
N GLY A 94 -3.16 -25.78 -20.76
CA GLY A 94 -1.95 -25.94 -19.96
C GLY A 94 -2.18 -25.67 -18.48
N MET A 95 -2.98 -24.65 -18.15
CA MET A 95 -3.36 -24.32 -16.77
C MET A 95 -4.27 -25.39 -16.15
N ASP A 96 -5.19 -25.98 -16.92
CA ASP A 96 -6.01 -27.08 -16.44
C ASP A 96 -5.18 -28.35 -16.19
N ALA A 97 -4.29 -28.72 -17.12
CA ALA A 97 -3.34 -29.81 -16.92
C ALA A 97 -2.43 -29.56 -15.70
N CYS A 98 -2.03 -28.31 -15.49
CA CYS A 98 -1.25 -27.88 -14.35
C CYS A 98 -2.02 -28.05 -13.03
N ALA A 99 -3.29 -27.65 -13.01
CA ALA A 99 -4.18 -27.80 -11.87
C ALA A 99 -4.44 -29.27 -11.55
N GLN A 100 -4.73 -30.08 -12.57
CA GLN A 100 -4.93 -31.52 -12.45
C GLN A 100 -3.67 -32.21 -11.88
N LYS A 101 -2.47 -31.83 -12.35
CA LYS A 101 -1.21 -32.39 -11.86
C LYS A 101 -0.91 -31.98 -10.41
N THR A 102 -1.18 -30.74 -10.06
CA THR A 102 -0.76 -30.16 -8.77
C THR A 102 -1.79 -30.49 -7.67
N PHE A 103 -3.06 -30.21 -7.96
CA PHE A 103 -4.15 -30.30 -7.00
C PHE A 103 -4.95 -31.60 -7.13
N ASN A 104 -4.88 -32.29 -8.27
CA ASN A 104 -5.83 -33.33 -8.66
C ASN A 104 -7.28 -32.78 -8.74
N ILE A 105 -7.41 -31.52 -9.14
CA ILE A 105 -8.68 -30.80 -9.26
C ILE A 105 -8.63 -30.00 -10.57
N PRO A 106 -9.67 -30.05 -11.42
CA PRO A 106 -9.76 -29.22 -12.62
C PRO A 106 -9.71 -27.73 -12.28
N MET A 107 -9.07 -26.92 -13.13
CA MET A 107 -8.91 -25.49 -12.87
C MET A 107 -10.27 -24.80 -12.72
N GLN A 108 -11.28 -25.21 -13.50
CA GLN A 108 -12.64 -24.68 -13.39
C GLN A 108 -13.22 -24.84 -11.98
N ALA A 109 -13.06 -26.01 -11.35
CA ALA A 109 -13.57 -26.26 -10.00
C ALA A 109 -12.82 -25.41 -8.95
N ILE A 110 -11.51 -25.20 -9.13
CA ILE A 110 -10.70 -24.30 -8.31
C ILE A 110 -11.23 -22.87 -8.42
N MET A 111 -11.40 -22.36 -9.64
CA MET A 111 -11.91 -21.00 -9.88
C MET A 111 -13.29 -20.78 -9.26
N MET A 112 -14.19 -21.77 -9.37
CA MET A 112 -15.51 -21.69 -8.73
C MET A 112 -15.39 -21.64 -7.20
N VAL A 113 -14.53 -22.46 -6.59
CA VAL A 113 -14.34 -22.50 -5.14
C VAL A 113 -13.71 -21.20 -4.61
N ILE A 114 -12.68 -20.65 -5.27
CA ILE A 114 -12.04 -19.41 -4.83
C ILE A 114 -12.92 -18.18 -5.05
N SER A 115 -13.81 -18.20 -6.05
CA SER A 115 -14.80 -17.15 -6.29
C SER A 115 -16.10 -17.33 -5.49
N ASN A 116 -16.16 -18.29 -4.56
CA ASN A 116 -17.34 -18.65 -3.77
C ASN A 116 -18.59 -18.97 -4.61
N GLN A 117 -18.40 -19.53 -5.81
CA GLN A 117 -19.47 -20.08 -6.63
C GLN A 117 -19.76 -21.53 -6.26
N LYS A 118 -20.98 -22.02 -6.54
CA LYS A 118 -21.37 -23.41 -6.28
C LYS A 118 -20.58 -24.35 -7.20
N PRO A 119 -19.68 -25.21 -6.68
CA PRO A 119 -18.84 -26.04 -7.54
C PRO A 119 -19.65 -27.21 -8.14
N PRO A 120 -19.08 -27.94 -9.12
CA PRO A 120 -19.70 -29.13 -9.69
C PRO A 120 -20.04 -30.19 -8.62
N PRO A 121 -21.08 -31.02 -8.82
CA PRO A 121 -21.43 -32.10 -7.90
C PRO A 121 -20.22 -33.01 -7.61
N GLY A 122 -20.00 -33.31 -6.33
CA GLY A 122 -18.88 -34.14 -5.87
C GLY A 122 -17.62 -33.38 -5.48
N VAL A 123 -17.59 -32.05 -5.61
CA VAL A 123 -16.48 -31.21 -5.13
C VAL A 123 -16.77 -30.73 -3.71
N ASP A 124 -15.92 -31.11 -2.77
CA ASP A 124 -15.93 -30.58 -1.40
C ASP A 124 -15.19 -29.24 -1.35
N VAL A 125 -15.90 -28.18 -0.97
CA VAL A 125 -15.40 -26.79 -0.96
C VAL A 125 -14.23 -26.64 0.02
N ASP A 126 -14.33 -27.19 1.23
CA ASP A 126 -13.33 -27.01 2.28
C ASP A 126 -12.08 -27.85 1.99
N ALA A 127 -12.26 -29.08 1.52
CA ALA A 127 -11.16 -29.94 1.09
C ALA A 127 -10.43 -29.33 -0.12
N THR A 128 -11.17 -28.72 -1.04
CA THR A 128 -10.60 -28.02 -2.21
C THR A 128 -9.80 -26.80 -1.78
N LYS A 129 -10.37 -25.91 -0.94
CA LYS A 129 -9.65 -24.74 -0.41
C LYS A 129 -8.36 -25.17 0.31
N LYS A 130 -8.44 -26.16 1.20
CA LYS A 130 -7.27 -26.69 1.91
C LYS A 130 -6.19 -27.22 0.96
N THR A 131 -6.60 -27.99 -0.06
CA THR A 131 -5.68 -28.57 -1.05
C THR A 131 -5.01 -27.49 -1.89
N VAL A 132 -5.80 -26.55 -2.41
CA VAL A 132 -5.32 -25.41 -3.20
C VAL A 132 -4.31 -24.59 -2.38
N CYS A 133 -4.67 -24.19 -1.15
CA CYS A 133 -3.80 -23.36 -0.31
C CYS A 133 -2.52 -24.07 0.15
N SER A 134 -2.53 -25.40 0.29
CA SER A 134 -1.31 -26.15 0.62
C SER A 134 -0.32 -26.29 -0.55
N LYS A 135 -0.77 -26.09 -1.79
CA LYS A 135 0.01 -26.41 -3.01
C LYS A 135 0.11 -25.28 -4.03
N TRP A 136 -0.46 -24.11 -3.76
CA TRP A 136 -0.59 -23.06 -4.77
C TRP A 136 0.77 -22.58 -5.34
N LYS A 137 1.85 -22.55 -4.55
CA LYS A 137 3.21 -22.23 -5.04
C LYS A 137 3.72 -23.22 -6.10
N SER A 138 3.37 -24.50 -5.96
CA SER A 138 3.69 -25.50 -6.98
C SER A 138 2.89 -25.28 -8.27
N ALA A 139 1.66 -24.77 -8.15
CA ALA A 139 0.86 -24.39 -9.31
C ALA A 139 1.36 -23.10 -9.97
N GLU A 140 1.89 -22.15 -9.20
CA GLU A 140 2.55 -20.95 -9.72
C GLU A 140 3.74 -21.33 -10.60
N GLU A 141 4.65 -22.17 -10.11
CA GLU A 141 5.80 -22.64 -10.89
C GLU A 141 5.38 -23.43 -12.14
N CYS A 142 4.35 -24.27 -11.99
CA CYS A 142 3.82 -25.03 -13.11
C CYS A 142 3.15 -24.11 -14.16
N GLY A 143 2.41 -23.08 -13.77
CA GLY A 143 1.80 -22.13 -14.70
C GLY A 143 2.80 -21.16 -15.35
N LYS A 144 3.90 -20.78 -14.65
CA LYS A 144 5.05 -20.10 -15.29
C LYS A 144 5.61 -20.91 -16.46
N ASN A 145 5.72 -22.23 -16.29
CA ASN A 145 6.13 -23.13 -17.36
C ASN A 145 5.09 -23.21 -18.49
N VAL A 146 3.80 -23.12 -18.18
CA VAL A 146 2.74 -23.03 -19.21
C VAL A 146 2.91 -21.76 -20.05
N ILE A 147 3.15 -20.60 -19.43
CA ILE A 147 3.41 -19.35 -20.16
C ILE A 147 4.65 -19.47 -21.04
N ALA A 148 5.76 -19.94 -20.47
CA ALA A 148 7.03 -20.08 -21.19
C ALA A 148 6.91 -21.00 -22.42
N ASN A 149 6.06 -22.02 -22.35
CA ASN A 149 5.84 -23.01 -23.42
C ASN A 149 4.58 -22.75 -24.25
N SER A 150 3.88 -21.64 -24.03
CA SER A 150 2.60 -21.34 -24.68
C SER A 150 2.71 -21.11 -26.19
N GLY A 151 3.93 -20.85 -26.70
CA GLY A 151 4.17 -20.55 -28.11
C GLY A 151 3.49 -19.25 -28.58
N CYS A 152 3.00 -18.42 -27.66
CA CYS A 152 2.28 -17.20 -27.96
C CYS A 152 3.19 -16.16 -28.62
N ALA A 153 2.67 -15.49 -29.65
CA ALA A 153 3.32 -14.31 -30.19
C ALA A 153 3.39 -13.21 -29.13
N ARG A 154 4.41 -12.34 -29.22
CA ARG A 154 4.71 -11.31 -28.21
C ARG A 154 3.53 -10.38 -27.89
N ASN A 155 2.65 -10.11 -28.84
CA ASN A 155 1.44 -9.30 -28.66
C ASN A 155 0.28 -10.04 -27.98
N GLN A 156 0.29 -11.37 -27.94
CA GLN A 156 -0.70 -12.21 -27.24
C GLN A 156 -0.22 -12.65 -25.86
N LEU A 157 1.09 -12.67 -25.63
CA LEU A 157 1.73 -13.06 -24.39
C LEU A 157 1.27 -12.20 -23.20
N LEU A 158 1.07 -10.90 -23.41
CA LEU A 158 0.55 -9.98 -22.38
C LEU A 158 -0.82 -10.41 -21.83
N GLY A 159 -1.74 -10.87 -22.69
CA GLY A 159 -3.06 -11.33 -22.26
C GLY A 159 -2.99 -12.62 -21.44
N VAL A 160 -2.08 -13.53 -21.82
CA VAL A 160 -1.82 -14.78 -21.11
C VAL A 160 -1.14 -14.54 -19.76
N GLU A 161 -0.14 -13.65 -19.71
CA GLU A 161 0.53 -13.25 -18.47
C GLU A 161 -0.45 -12.57 -17.50
N ALA A 162 -1.35 -11.71 -18.01
CA ALA A 162 -2.38 -11.07 -17.21
C ALA A 162 -3.41 -12.07 -16.67
N ALA A 163 -3.85 -13.03 -17.49
CA ALA A 163 -4.77 -14.09 -17.06
C ALA A 163 -4.13 -14.99 -15.97
N PHE A 164 -2.87 -15.38 -16.17
CA PHE A 164 -2.11 -16.14 -15.18
C PHE A 164 -1.93 -15.39 -13.87
N ALA A 165 -1.52 -14.12 -13.94
CA ALA A 165 -1.37 -13.27 -12.77
C ALA A 165 -2.70 -13.18 -12.01
N SER A 166 -3.81 -12.97 -12.71
CA SER A 166 -5.15 -12.91 -12.11
C SER A 166 -5.55 -14.20 -11.40
N ILE A 167 -5.26 -15.37 -12.01
CA ILE A 167 -5.52 -16.69 -11.39
C ILE A 167 -4.69 -16.86 -10.12
N MET A 168 -3.38 -16.59 -10.18
CA MET A 168 -2.47 -16.78 -9.04
C MET A 168 -2.77 -15.82 -7.90
N ILE A 169 -3.06 -14.57 -8.22
CA ILE A 169 -3.53 -13.55 -7.29
C ILE A 169 -4.81 -14.03 -6.60
N GLY A 170 -5.83 -14.47 -7.36
CA GLY A 170 -7.09 -14.94 -6.80
C GLY A 170 -6.92 -16.15 -5.87
N ILE A 171 -6.06 -17.10 -6.25
CA ILE A 171 -5.73 -18.25 -5.40
C ILE A 171 -5.04 -17.79 -4.11
N ALA A 172 -3.99 -16.97 -4.20
CA ALA A 172 -3.25 -16.50 -3.03
C ALA A 172 -4.11 -15.67 -2.08
N THR A 173 -4.94 -14.77 -2.60
CA THR A 173 -5.92 -14.01 -1.81
C THR A 173 -6.89 -14.95 -1.09
N SER A 174 -7.43 -15.97 -1.78
CA SER A 174 -8.34 -16.95 -1.15
C SER A 174 -7.67 -17.78 -0.03
N CYS A 175 -6.35 -17.84 -0.05
CA CYS A 175 -5.52 -18.56 0.92
C CYS A 175 -4.93 -17.66 2.00
N GLY A 176 -5.22 -16.35 1.97
CA GLY A 176 -4.66 -15.37 2.91
C GLY A 176 -3.16 -15.15 2.74
N ASP A 177 -2.58 -15.50 1.59
CA ASP A 177 -1.16 -15.29 1.32
C ASP A 177 -0.91 -13.88 0.77
N THR A 178 -0.40 -13.00 1.64
CA THR A 178 -0.09 -11.60 1.31
C THR A 178 1.31 -11.42 0.69
N SER A 179 2.06 -12.51 0.47
CA SER A 179 3.42 -12.43 -0.08
C SER A 179 3.45 -12.20 -1.60
N ILE A 180 2.34 -12.38 -2.31
CA ILE A 180 2.21 -11.95 -3.70
C ILE A 180 1.81 -10.47 -3.72
N PRO A 181 2.61 -9.59 -4.36
CA PRO A 181 2.29 -8.17 -4.52
C PRO A 181 0.85 -7.90 -4.97
N GLY A 182 0.35 -8.65 -5.95
CA GLY A 182 -1.01 -8.50 -6.45
C GLY A 182 -2.12 -8.99 -5.51
N ALA A 183 -1.89 -10.05 -4.71
CA ALA A 183 -2.91 -10.61 -3.81
C ALA A 183 -3.23 -9.67 -2.65
N CYS A 184 -2.19 -9.01 -2.15
CA CYS A 184 -2.34 -8.00 -1.11
C CYS A 184 -2.91 -6.68 -1.68
N LEU A 185 -2.54 -6.25 -2.89
CA LEU A 185 -3.16 -5.10 -3.55
C LEU A 185 -4.68 -5.26 -3.72
N LEU A 186 -5.18 -6.48 -3.94
CA LEU A 186 -6.62 -6.75 -4.04
C LEU A 186 -7.36 -6.59 -2.70
N THR A 187 -6.69 -6.71 -1.56
CA THR A 187 -7.30 -6.57 -0.23
C THR A 187 -7.03 -5.22 0.41
N ILE A 188 -6.06 -4.44 -0.10
CA ILE A 188 -5.66 -3.14 0.45
C ILE A 188 -6.84 -2.25 0.81
N GLN A 189 -7.85 -2.20 -0.04
CA GLN A 189 -8.98 -1.31 0.17
C GLN A 189 -9.89 -1.79 1.32
N HIS A 190 -10.15 -3.10 1.41
CA HIS A 190 -10.81 -3.69 2.57
C HIS A 190 -9.99 -3.43 3.84
N ASP A 191 -8.68 -3.62 3.75
CA ASP A 191 -7.77 -3.48 4.87
C ASP A 191 -7.69 -2.02 5.34
N PHE A 192 -7.65 -1.05 4.42
CA PHE A 192 -7.75 0.38 4.71
C PHE A 192 -9.09 0.72 5.37
N GLY A 193 -10.20 0.14 4.88
CA GLY A 193 -11.50 0.23 5.53
C GLY A 193 -11.46 -0.24 6.97
N SER A 194 -10.76 -1.34 7.25
CA SER A 194 -10.57 -1.86 8.61
C SER A 194 -9.85 -0.87 9.54
N CYS A 195 -8.99 0.01 9.00
CA CYS A 195 -8.28 1.00 9.79
C CYS A 195 -9.21 2.03 10.43
N PHE A 196 -10.29 2.44 9.74
CA PHE A 196 -11.30 3.32 10.32
C PHE A 196 -11.86 2.72 11.61
N SER A 197 -12.32 1.47 11.54
CA SER A 197 -12.88 0.79 12.71
C SER A 197 -11.84 0.61 13.82
N LYS A 198 -10.58 0.30 13.48
CA LYS A 198 -9.48 0.14 14.45
C LYS A 198 -9.18 1.41 15.24
N VAL A 199 -9.32 2.59 14.62
CA VAL A 199 -9.07 3.87 15.28
C VAL A 199 -10.33 4.49 15.90
N GLY A 200 -11.45 3.78 15.83
CA GLY A 200 -12.74 4.23 16.39
C GLY A 200 -13.50 5.20 15.49
N LEU A 201 -13.24 5.21 14.18
CA LEU A 201 -14.02 5.93 13.19
C LEU A 201 -15.04 5.00 12.54
N ASP A 202 -16.27 5.47 12.35
CA ASP A 202 -17.26 4.75 11.56
C ASP A 202 -16.93 4.87 10.07
N GLN A 203 -16.50 3.76 9.47
CA GLN A 203 -16.21 3.70 8.03
C GLN A 203 -17.38 4.23 7.18
N LYS A 204 -18.63 4.01 7.59
CA LYS A 204 -19.79 4.45 6.81
C LYS A 204 -19.92 5.97 6.76
N THR A 205 -19.45 6.66 7.80
CA THR A 205 -19.48 8.13 7.88
C THR A 205 -18.50 8.77 6.89
N TYR A 206 -17.37 8.13 6.64
CA TYR A 206 -16.27 8.73 5.87
C TYR A 206 -16.10 8.11 4.47
N VAL A 207 -16.56 6.87 4.26
CA VAL A 207 -16.28 6.07 3.05
C VAL A 207 -17.53 5.79 2.19
N ASN A 208 -18.76 6.02 2.67
CA ASN A 208 -19.99 5.71 1.92
C ASN A 208 -20.81 6.95 1.51
N ASN A 209 -21.39 6.91 0.30
CA ASN A 209 -22.57 7.59 -0.30
C ASN A 209 -23.06 8.98 0.19
N ARG A 210 -23.00 9.32 1.48
CA ARG A 210 -23.21 10.71 1.96
C ARG A 210 -21.99 11.60 1.71
N THR A 211 -20.79 11.01 1.63
CA THR A 211 -19.53 11.72 1.33
C THR A 211 -19.18 11.68 -0.16
N GLU A 212 -19.62 10.66 -0.91
CA GLU A 212 -19.34 10.46 -2.35
C GLU A 212 -19.95 11.56 -3.24
N SER A 213 -21.13 12.10 -2.90
CA SER A 213 -21.78 13.15 -3.72
C SER A 213 -21.43 14.58 -3.29
N ALA A 214 -20.74 14.76 -2.16
CA ALA A 214 -20.45 16.09 -1.58
C ALA A 214 -18.96 16.32 -1.28
N GLY A 215 -18.08 15.34 -1.48
CA GLY A 215 -16.65 15.47 -1.20
C GLY A 215 -16.32 15.55 0.30
N ALA A 216 -17.15 14.98 1.18
CA ALA A 216 -17.02 15.14 2.63
C ALA A 216 -15.94 14.22 3.26
N LEU A 217 -14.68 14.39 2.84
CA LEU A 217 -13.51 13.57 3.21
C LEU A 217 -13.28 13.39 4.72
N ILE A 218 -13.41 14.46 5.51
CA ILE A 218 -13.23 14.41 6.97
C ILE A 218 -14.56 14.44 7.72
N GLY A 219 -15.71 14.41 7.04
CA GLY A 219 -17.04 14.45 7.65
C GLY A 219 -17.92 15.58 7.09
N ALA A 220 -19.24 15.44 7.20
CA ALA A 220 -20.19 16.39 6.61
C ALA A 220 -20.59 17.53 7.57
N ASN A 221 -20.13 17.49 8.81
CA ASN A 221 -20.39 18.50 9.84
C ASN A 221 -19.17 18.63 10.76
N LYS A 222 -19.19 19.67 11.60
CA LYS A 222 -18.08 20.01 12.50
C LYS A 222 -17.71 18.89 13.45
N GLN A 223 -18.71 18.22 14.03
CA GLN A 223 -18.47 17.12 14.97
C GLN A 223 -17.77 15.95 14.29
N ASP A 224 -18.22 15.52 13.11
CA ASP A 224 -17.60 14.43 12.37
C ASP A 224 -16.16 14.77 11.94
N ALA A 225 -15.92 16.03 11.54
CA ALA A 225 -14.60 16.57 11.20
C ALA A 225 -13.64 16.58 12.39
N GLU A 226 -14.07 17.09 13.54
CA GLU A 226 -13.26 17.11 14.77
C GLU A 226 -12.89 15.68 15.22
N VAL A 227 -13.85 14.75 15.16
CA VAL A 227 -13.63 13.34 15.48
C VAL A 227 -12.62 12.72 14.51
N TYR A 228 -12.79 12.91 13.20
CA TYR A 228 -11.85 12.42 12.20
C TYR A 228 -10.44 12.97 12.45
N CYS A 229 -10.33 14.29 12.62
CA CYS A 229 -9.04 14.98 12.77
C CYS A 229 -8.30 14.57 14.04
N SER A 230 -9.03 14.24 15.12
CA SER A 230 -8.44 13.67 16.34
C SER A 230 -7.83 12.26 16.15
N LYS A 231 -8.28 11.52 15.12
CA LYS A 231 -7.86 10.16 14.79
C LYS A 231 -7.01 10.07 13.53
N LYS A 232 -6.80 11.18 12.82
CA LYS A 232 -6.08 11.24 11.53
C LYS A 232 -4.74 10.51 11.60
N HIS A 233 -3.91 10.82 12.58
CA HIS A 233 -2.57 10.23 12.65
C HIS A 233 -2.63 8.71 12.80
N ASP A 234 -3.40 8.21 13.76
CA ASP A 234 -3.56 6.77 14.00
C ASP A 234 -4.13 6.06 12.75
N LEU A 235 -5.06 6.72 12.02
CA LEU A 235 -5.64 6.20 10.80
C LEU A 235 -4.58 6.01 9.70
N PHE A 236 -3.80 7.06 9.42
CA PHE A 236 -2.74 7.00 8.41
C PHE A 236 -1.60 6.07 8.81
N THR A 237 -1.26 5.96 10.10
CA THR A 237 -0.31 4.96 10.59
C THR A 237 -0.81 3.54 10.33
N CYS A 238 -2.08 3.26 10.61
CA CYS A 238 -2.67 1.95 10.31
C CYS A 238 -2.65 1.64 8.80
N MET A 239 -2.96 2.61 7.94
CA MET A 239 -2.94 2.44 6.48
C MET A 239 -1.50 2.25 5.95
N GLN A 240 -0.53 2.97 6.50
CA GLN A 240 0.90 2.79 6.21
C GLN A 240 1.36 1.37 6.58
N ASP A 241 0.97 0.88 7.76
CA ASP A 241 1.28 -0.50 8.17
C ASP A 241 0.73 -1.56 7.20
N ILE A 242 -0.43 -1.30 6.58
CA ILE A 242 -0.99 -2.18 5.55
C ILE A 242 -0.16 -2.10 4.26
N LEU A 243 0.17 -0.89 3.79
CA LEU A 243 1.02 -0.71 2.61
C LEU A 243 2.39 -1.37 2.80
N HIS A 244 3.01 -1.22 3.97
CA HIS A 244 4.32 -1.80 4.27
C HIS A 244 4.30 -3.33 4.31
N LYS A 245 3.18 -3.95 4.76
CA LYS A 245 3.00 -5.41 4.70
C LYS A 245 2.83 -5.92 3.27
N CYS A 246 2.57 -5.02 2.33
CA CYS A 246 2.22 -5.29 0.95
C CYS A 246 3.38 -4.96 0.03
N SER A 247 4.25 -5.93 -0.25
CA SER A 247 5.45 -5.68 -1.06
C SER A 247 5.07 -5.10 -2.43
N GLY A 248 5.63 -3.93 -2.78
CA GLY A 248 5.35 -3.22 -4.02
C GLY A 248 4.10 -2.36 -4.02
N ALA A 249 3.27 -2.38 -2.96
CA ALA A 249 2.03 -1.61 -2.92
C ALA A 249 2.27 -0.11 -2.99
N GLU A 250 3.24 0.44 -2.27
CA GLU A 250 3.57 1.86 -2.35
C GLU A 250 3.91 2.28 -3.78
N GLN A 251 4.70 1.48 -4.48
CA GLN A 251 5.07 1.73 -5.87
C GLN A 251 3.84 1.65 -6.79
N THR A 252 3.01 0.61 -6.65
CA THR A 252 1.80 0.46 -7.45
C THR A 252 0.78 1.55 -7.19
N MET A 253 0.55 1.92 -5.93
CA MET A 253 -0.35 3.00 -5.55
C MET A 253 0.19 4.36 -6.05
N SER A 254 1.51 4.57 -6.01
CA SER A 254 2.14 5.76 -6.58
C SER A 254 1.94 5.85 -8.10
N MET A 255 1.96 4.71 -8.81
CA MET A 255 1.65 4.66 -10.24
C MET A 255 0.19 4.99 -10.54
N THR A 256 -0.73 4.80 -9.59
CA THR A 256 -2.12 5.26 -9.70
C THR A 256 -2.31 6.69 -9.19
N GLY A 257 -1.23 7.40 -8.86
CA GLY A 257 -1.28 8.76 -8.32
C GLY A 257 -1.67 8.85 -6.83
N PHE A 258 -1.73 7.71 -6.13
CA PHE A 258 -2.00 7.67 -4.70
C PHE A 258 -0.68 7.66 -3.91
N ASP A 259 -0.44 8.75 -3.20
CA ASP A 259 0.66 8.90 -2.25
C ASP A 259 0.04 9.10 -0.85
N ILE A 260 0.23 8.10 0.02
CA ILE A 260 -0.36 8.10 1.36
C ILE A 260 0.15 9.27 2.22
N HIS A 261 1.40 9.70 2.01
CA HIS A 261 1.97 10.83 2.73
C HIS A 261 1.43 12.15 2.20
N ALA A 262 1.26 12.27 0.89
CA ALA A 262 0.58 13.43 0.29
C ALA A 262 -0.85 13.55 0.80
N MET A 263 -1.58 12.43 0.88
CA MET A 263 -2.93 12.41 1.45
C MET A 263 -2.95 12.81 2.93
N GLU A 264 -2.03 12.29 3.75
CA GLU A 264 -1.92 12.68 5.18
C GLU A 264 -1.67 14.19 5.35
N ARG A 265 -0.81 14.79 4.51
CA ARG A 265 -0.54 16.23 4.49
C ARG A 265 -1.77 17.03 4.05
N ALA A 266 -2.40 16.62 2.96
CA ALA A 266 -3.58 17.31 2.42
C ALA A 266 -4.74 17.30 3.41
N VAL A 267 -5.03 16.14 4.01
CA VAL A 267 -6.03 16.03 5.08
C VAL A 267 -5.63 16.86 6.31
N GLY A 268 -4.33 17.00 6.58
CA GLY A 268 -3.83 17.90 7.62
C GLY A 268 -4.24 19.36 7.43
N ILE A 269 -4.26 19.84 6.18
CA ILE A 269 -4.76 21.18 5.86
C ILE A 269 -6.25 21.31 6.19
N LEU A 270 -7.07 20.33 5.78
CA LEU A 270 -8.51 20.35 6.09
C LEU A 270 -8.78 20.34 7.60
N CYS A 271 -7.98 19.60 8.35
CA CYS A 271 -8.12 19.52 9.81
C CYS A 271 -7.73 20.80 10.56
N ASN A 272 -6.92 21.67 9.95
CA ASN A 272 -6.55 22.94 10.55
C ASN A 272 -7.63 24.01 10.34
N ASP A 273 -8.43 23.89 9.28
CA ASP A 273 -9.40 24.89 8.83
C ASP A 273 -10.79 24.25 8.61
N ILE A 274 -11.33 23.58 9.65
CA ILE A 274 -12.59 22.81 9.56
C ILE A 274 -13.77 23.68 9.12
N ASP A 275 -13.86 24.92 9.61
CA ASP A 275 -15.00 25.80 9.30
C ASP A 275 -15.00 26.19 7.81
N GLU A 276 -13.84 26.55 7.24
CA GLU A 276 -13.64 26.80 5.81
C GLU A 276 -13.87 25.54 4.96
N TYR A 277 -13.49 24.36 5.46
CA TYR A 277 -13.77 23.08 4.80
C TYR A 277 -15.28 22.83 4.67
N LEU A 278 -16.05 23.01 5.74
CA LEU A 278 -17.51 22.83 5.74
C LEU A 278 -18.21 23.87 4.83
N GLU A 279 -17.69 25.09 4.76
CA GLU A 279 -18.15 26.08 3.79
C GLU A 279 -17.88 25.62 2.35
N GLY A 280 -16.69 25.04 2.12
CA GLY A 280 -16.29 24.46 0.84
C GLY A 280 -17.19 23.32 0.36
N LEU A 281 -17.64 22.43 1.27
CA LEU A 281 -18.54 21.32 0.90
C LEU A 281 -19.81 21.80 0.18
N ASN A 282 -20.38 22.93 0.60
CA ASN A 282 -21.55 23.50 -0.05
C ASN A 282 -21.22 24.05 -1.45
N CYS A 283 -20.00 24.54 -1.64
CA CYS A 283 -19.60 25.13 -2.92
C CYS A 283 -19.14 24.11 -3.95
N PHE A 284 -18.38 23.11 -3.53
CA PHE A 284 -17.78 22.11 -4.41
C PHE A 284 -18.73 20.94 -4.72
N GLY A 285 -19.82 20.78 -3.96
CA GLY A 285 -20.84 19.76 -4.21
C GLY A 285 -21.56 19.87 -5.56
N THR A 286 -21.37 20.96 -6.33
CA THR A 286 -21.79 21.06 -7.73
C THR A 286 -20.66 21.66 -8.56
N PRO A 287 -19.87 20.84 -9.28
CA PRO A 287 -18.71 21.33 -9.99
C PRO A 287 -19.11 22.23 -11.16
N THR A 288 -18.29 23.25 -11.41
CA THR A 288 -18.46 24.14 -12.57
C THR A 288 -18.08 23.41 -13.85
N GLU A 289 -18.55 23.89 -15.02
CA GLU A 289 -18.13 23.32 -16.31
C GLU A 289 -16.60 23.34 -16.48
N GLN A 290 -15.94 24.38 -15.95
CA GLN A 290 -14.49 24.48 -15.98
C GLN A 290 -13.83 23.43 -15.07
N ALA A 291 -14.35 23.20 -13.86
CA ALA A 291 -13.82 22.18 -12.95
C ALA A 291 -13.95 20.78 -13.59
N ILE A 292 -15.12 20.48 -14.16
CA ILE A 292 -15.37 19.24 -14.92
C ILE A 292 -14.36 19.09 -16.08
N ALA A 293 -14.08 20.17 -16.81
CA ALA A 293 -13.08 20.15 -17.87
C ALA A 293 -11.66 19.87 -17.34
N CYS A 294 -11.28 20.47 -16.20
CA CYS A 294 -10.00 20.23 -15.53
C CYS A 294 -9.86 18.76 -15.06
N MET A 295 -10.90 18.18 -14.46
CA MET A 295 -10.95 16.77 -14.06
C MET A 295 -10.83 15.83 -15.26
N ASN A 296 -11.63 16.06 -16.30
CA ASN A 296 -11.66 15.22 -17.49
C ASN A 296 -10.31 15.25 -18.19
N LYS A 297 -9.65 16.42 -18.22
CA LYS A 297 -8.31 16.56 -18.78
C LYS A 297 -7.27 15.77 -17.97
N MET A 298 -7.29 15.86 -16.65
CA MET A 298 -6.41 15.08 -15.78
C MET A 298 -6.63 13.58 -15.97
N THR A 299 -7.89 13.15 -15.96
CA THR A 299 -8.28 11.75 -16.19
C THR A 299 -7.76 11.25 -17.54
N SER A 300 -7.93 12.04 -18.61
CA SER A 300 -7.41 11.72 -19.94
C SER A 300 -5.88 11.65 -19.99
N ASP A 301 -5.18 12.55 -19.29
CA ASP A 301 -3.71 12.57 -19.28
C ASP A 301 -3.13 11.35 -18.54
N VAL A 302 -3.62 11.07 -17.34
CA VAL A 302 -3.21 9.88 -16.55
C VAL A 302 -3.54 8.59 -17.30
N THR A 303 -4.69 8.55 -17.95
CA THR A 303 -5.12 7.46 -18.83
C THR A 303 -4.13 7.23 -19.98
N ALA A 304 -3.79 8.27 -20.72
CA ALA A 304 -2.85 8.19 -21.84
C ALA A 304 -1.47 7.72 -21.37
N LEU A 305 -1.01 8.25 -20.24
CA LEU A 305 0.27 7.92 -19.64
C LEU A 305 0.34 6.45 -19.17
N SER A 306 -0.72 5.95 -18.53
CA SER A 306 -0.84 4.54 -18.15
C SER A 306 -0.79 3.62 -19.37
N THR A 307 -1.39 4.05 -20.47
CA THR A 307 -1.36 3.32 -21.75
C THR A 307 0.03 3.28 -22.36
N GLN A 308 0.74 4.40 -22.32
CA GLN A 308 2.13 4.47 -22.80
C GLN A 308 3.04 3.59 -21.94
N GLN A 309 2.84 3.57 -20.62
CA GLN A 309 3.60 2.69 -19.72
C GLN A 309 3.41 1.21 -20.06
N LEU A 310 2.17 0.78 -20.33
CA LEU A 310 1.87 -0.60 -20.72
C LEU A 310 2.40 -0.97 -22.12
N THR A 311 2.31 -0.05 -23.08
CA THR A 311 2.64 -0.33 -24.50
C THR A 311 4.11 -0.12 -24.84
N GLN A 312 4.74 0.90 -24.25
CA GLN A 312 6.10 1.31 -24.57
C GLN A 312 7.11 0.92 -23.47
N LYS A 313 6.63 0.30 -22.37
CA LYS A 313 7.43 0.00 -21.18
C LYS A 313 8.17 1.25 -20.68
N LEU A 314 7.46 2.37 -20.57
CA LEU A 314 8.02 3.55 -19.91
C LEU A 314 8.60 3.11 -18.58
N ASP A 315 9.86 3.51 -18.33
CA ASP A 315 10.40 3.36 -17.01
C ASP A 315 9.61 4.23 -16.02
N VAL A 316 9.74 3.87 -14.74
CA VAL A 316 8.96 4.49 -13.66
C VAL A 316 9.27 5.98 -13.50
N ASP A 317 10.48 6.41 -13.88
CA ASP A 317 10.89 7.82 -13.77
C ASP A 317 10.27 8.67 -14.88
N ALA A 318 10.25 8.15 -16.11
CA ALA A 318 9.55 8.78 -17.23
C ALA A 318 8.04 8.88 -16.97
N PHE A 319 7.42 7.80 -16.48
CA PHE A 319 6.01 7.82 -16.09
C PHE A 319 5.75 8.90 -15.02
N LEU A 320 6.53 8.90 -13.94
CA LEU A 320 6.29 9.83 -12.85
C LEU A 320 6.52 11.28 -13.28
N THR A 321 7.46 11.54 -14.18
CA THR A 321 7.70 12.88 -14.73
C THR A 321 6.46 13.42 -15.43
N ASP A 322 5.90 12.67 -16.38
CA ASP A 322 4.70 13.09 -17.13
C ASP A 322 3.46 13.16 -16.24
N PHE A 323 3.36 12.27 -15.24
CA PHE A 323 2.31 12.33 -14.23
C PHE A 323 2.38 13.64 -13.45
N CYS A 324 3.58 14.05 -13.02
CA CYS A 324 3.79 15.29 -12.29
C CYS A 324 3.35 16.51 -13.10
N SER A 325 3.76 16.62 -14.36
CA SER A 325 3.32 17.72 -15.22
C SER A 325 1.80 17.75 -15.40
N SER A 326 1.17 16.57 -15.54
CA SER A 326 -0.29 16.45 -15.66
C SER A 326 -1.01 16.92 -14.39
N ARG A 327 -0.49 16.52 -13.21
CA ARG A 327 -1.02 16.95 -11.91
C ARG A 327 -0.88 18.46 -11.72
N ILE A 328 0.27 19.05 -12.03
CA ILE A 328 0.50 20.50 -11.90
C ILE A 328 -0.46 21.30 -12.79
N ARG A 329 -0.65 20.87 -14.04
CA ARG A 329 -1.64 21.48 -14.93
C ARG A 329 -3.06 21.38 -14.38
N HIS A 330 -3.42 20.24 -13.80
CA HIS A 330 -4.72 20.07 -13.16
C HIS A 330 -4.91 21.06 -12.01
N VAL A 331 -3.96 21.12 -11.06
CA VAL A 331 -4.02 22.07 -9.93
C VAL A 331 -4.13 23.52 -10.42
N THR A 332 -3.37 23.88 -11.46
CA THR A 332 -3.43 25.23 -12.07
C THR A 332 -4.80 25.55 -12.67
N CYS A 333 -5.42 24.56 -13.32
CA CYS A 333 -6.71 24.67 -13.97
C CYS A 333 -7.83 24.79 -12.92
N ASP A 334 -7.81 23.88 -11.93
CA ASP A 334 -8.81 23.77 -10.88
C ASP A 334 -8.82 25.01 -9.97
N ALA A 335 -7.65 25.57 -9.65
CA ALA A 335 -7.55 26.79 -8.84
C ALA A 335 -8.29 28.00 -9.41
N LYS A 336 -8.59 27.98 -10.72
CA LYS A 336 -9.33 29.04 -11.44
C LYS A 336 -10.77 28.65 -11.75
N ALA A 337 -11.19 27.42 -11.46
CA ALA A 337 -12.47 26.87 -11.85
C ALA A 337 -13.62 27.23 -10.91
N TRP A 338 -13.35 27.91 -9.79
CA TRP A 338 -14.32 28.15 -8.71
C TRP A 338 -14.60 29.63 -8.43
N PRO A 339 -14.89 30.48 -9.44
CA PRO A 339 -15.03 31.93 -9.24
C PRO A 339 -16.25 32.35 -8.41
N SER A 340 -17.25 31.48 -8.28
CA SER A 340 -18.48 31.74 -7.52
C SER A 340 -18.40 31.30 -6.05
N CYS A 341 -17.30 30.67 -5.65
CA CYS A 341 -17.13 30.15 -4.29
C CYS A 341 -16.56 31.19 -3.32
N ASN A 342 -16.74 30.94 -2.02
CA ASN A 342 -16.06 31.72 -0.99
C ASN A 342 -14.54 31.63 -1.20
N ILE A 343 -13.87 32.78 -1.23
CA ILE A 343 -12.43 32.86 -1.51
C ILE A 343 -11.58 32.08 -0.51
N LYS A 344 -11.99 31.97 0.75
CA LYS A 344 -11.29 31.18 1.77
C LYS A 344 -11.45 29.68 1.53
N ALA A 345 -12.63 29.23 1.14
CA ALA A 345 -12.85 27.83 0.79
C ALA A 345 -12.05 27.44 -0.48
N VAL A 346 -11.96 28.35 -1.46
CA VAL A 346 -11.11 28.17 -2.66
C VAL A 346 -9.63 28.15 -2.28
N ASP A 347 -9.17 29.06 -1.41
CA ASP A 347 -7.80 29.06 -0.90
C ASP A 347 -7.47 27.74 -0.17
N LEU A 348 -8.38 27.24 0.67
CA LEU A 348 -8.23 25.95 1.34
C LEU A 348 -8.16 24.79 0.34
N LYS A 349 -9.03 24.75 -0.68
CA LYS A 349 -8.99 23.75 -1.74
C LYS A 349 -7.66 23.80 -2.48
N ASN A 350 -7.18 24.99 -2.85
CA ASN A 350 -5.90 25.14 -3.54
C ASN A 350 -4.74 24.61 -2.69
N LYS A 351 -4.71 24.91 -1.39
CA LYS A 351 -3.71 24.35 -0.46
C LYS A 351 -3.83 22.82 -0.39
N PHE A 352 -5.04 22.29 -0.29
CA PHE A 352 -5.30 20.84 -0.28
C PHE A 352 -4.77 20.16 -1.56
N GLU A 353 -5.13 20.67 -2.74
CA GLU A 353 -4.69 20.14 -4.04
C GLU A 353 -3.18 20.18 -4.22
N CYS A 354 -2.55 21.25 -3.74
CA CYS A 354 -1.09 21.40 -3.73
C CYS A 354 -0.40 20.39 -2.81
N GLN A 355 -0.99 20.05 -1.65
CA GLN A 355 -0.44 19.03 -0.75
C GLN A 355 -0.59 17.60 -1.30
N LEU A 356 -1.60 17.36 -2.14
CA LEU A 356 -1.81 16.10 -2.86
C LEU A 356 -0.81 15.88 -4.01
N ILE A 357 0.02 16.86 -4.34
CA ILE A 357 1.12 16.65 -5.29
C ILE A 357 2.10 15.63 -4.66
N PRO A 358 2.39 14.49 -5.34
CA PRO A 358 3.27 13.47 -4.78
C PRO A 358 4.63 14.05 -4.43
N SER A 359 5.25 13.51 -3.37
CA SER A 359 6.54 14.03 -2.89
C SER A 359 7.63 14.01 -3.96
N LYS A 360 7.58 13.06 -4.90
CA LYS A 360 8.53 13.00 -6.02
C LYS A 360 8.38 14.16 -7.01
N CYS A 361 7.14 14.61 -7.26
CA CYS A 361 6.88 15.76 -8.13
C CYS A 361 7.43 17.05 -7.54
N LEU A 362 7.29 17.21 -6.22
CA LEU A 362 7.89 18.33 -5.48
C LEU A 362 9.40 18.40 -5.64
N LYS A 363 10.07 17.27 -5.95
CA LYS A 363 11.53 17.23 -6.18
C LYS A 363 11.92 17.50 -7.62
N THR A 364 11.13 17.03 -8.59
CA THR A 364 11.49 17.09 -10.02
C THR A 364 10.94 18.32 -10.76
N HIS A 365 9.90 18.96 -10.21
CA HIS A 365 9.20 20.08 -10.85
C HIS A 365 9.06 21.29 -9.90
N VAL A 366 10.08 21.57 -9.10
CA VAL A 366 10.07 22.61 -8.05
C VAL A 366 9.59 23.96 -8.59
N ASP A 367 10.15 24.41 -9.72
CA ASP A 367 9.87 25.73 -10.28
C ASP A 367 8.41 25.85 -10.75
N GLU A 368 7.92 24.84 -11.48
CA GLU A 368 6.52 24.79 -11.94
C GLU A 368 5.54 24.74 -10.77
N ILE A 369 5.84 23.94 -9.74
CA ILE A 369 4.98 23.82 -8.56
C ILE A 369 4.98 25.11 -7.77
N SER A 370 6.13 25.76 -7.57
CA SER A 370 6.22 27.02 -6.83
C SER A 370 5.38 28.15 -7.46
N GLY A 371 5.25 28.14 -8.79
CA GLY A 371 4.41 29.09 -9.52
C GLY A 371 2.89 28.87 -9.34
N VAL A 372 2.48 27.64 -9.01
CA VAL A 372 1.06 27.26 -8.86
C VAL A 372 0.67 27.17 -7.39
N CYS A 373 1.61 26.76 -6.54
CA CYS A 373 1.46 26.49 -5.13
C CYS A 373 2.44 27.37 -4.33
N PRO A 374 2.22 28.70 -4.26
CA PRO A 374 3.17 29.65 -3.68
C PRO A 374 3.40 29.48 -2.17
N ASN A 375 2.52 28.72 -1.49
CA ASN A 375 2.59 28.43 -0.06
C ASN A 375 2.82 26.94 0.25
N THR A 376 2.98 26.07 -0.74
CA THR A 376 3.69 24.82 -0.45
C THR A 376 5.14 25.22 -0.28
N GLU A 377 5.64 25.22 0.95
CA GLU A 377 7.08 25.20 1.18
C GLU A 377 7.63 24.08 0.29
N THR A 378 8.18 24.46 -0.86
CA THR A 378 8.83 23.53 -1.78
C THR A 378 9.94 22.89 -0.97
N MET A 379 9.83 21.61 -0.69
CA MET A 379 10.96 20.86 -0.18
C MET A 379 12.05 20.89 -1.27
N PRO A 380 13.18 21.59 -1.07
CA PRO A 380 14.28 21.46 -2.00
C PRO A 380 14.96 20.12 -1.69
N VAL A 381 14.82 19.15 -2.58
CA VAL A 381 15.60 17.89 -2.51
C VAL A 381 16.26 17.66 -3.86
N ALA A 382 17.16 18.56 -4.25
CA ALA A 382 18.19 18.31 -5.26
C ALA A 382 19.33 19.34 -5.19
N ASP A 383 19.74 19.73 -3.99
CA ASP A 383 21.09 20.11 -3.59
C ASP A 383 20.93 20.51 -2.13
N ILE A 384 21.45 19.69 -1.21
CA ILE A 384 21.71 20.16 0.16
C ILE A 384 22.92 21.11 0.04
N ASP A 385 22.74 22.22 -0.66
CA ASP A 385 23.51 23.41 -0.38
C ASP A 385 22.86 23.97 0.89
N GLN A 386 23.63 24.04 1.97
CA GLN A 386 23.20 24.37 3.34
C GLN A 386 22.41 25.69 3.49
N LYS A 387 22.17 26.43 2.40
CA LYS A 387 21.57 27.76 2.38
C LYS A 387 20.04 27.82 2.30
N ASN A 388 19.34 26.78 1.84
CA ASN A 388 17.87 26.83 1.67
C ASN A 388 17.16 25.61 2.28
N ILE A 389 17.56 25.19 3.48
CA ILE A 389 16.71 24.32 4.31
C ILE A 389 15.54 25.19 4.79
N PRO A 390 14.26 24.81 4.60
CA PRO A 390 13.13 25.55 5.17
C PRO A 390 13.41 25.82 6.64
N ASP A 391 13.15 27.03 7.15
CA ASP A 391 13.54 27.45 8.51
C ASP A 391 13.13 26.43 9.58
N CYS A 392 12.05 25.69 9.35
CA CYS A 392 11.63 24.61 10.21
C CYS A 392 12.61 23.42 10.26
N ALA A 393 13.14 22.94 9.13
CA ALA A 393 14.07 21.82 9.10
C ALA A 393 15.46 22.17 9.66
N THR A 394 15.87 23.44 9.59
CA THR A 394 17.08 23.94 10.25
C THR A 394 16.90 24.02 11.77
N ASN A 395 15.66 24.27 12.23
CA ASN A 395 15.28 24.37 13.63
C ASN A 395 14.68 23.08 14.21
N ILE A 396 14.54 22.01 13.42
CA ILE A 396 13.87 20.79 13.88
C ILE A 396 14.63 20.15 15.04
N LEU A 397 15.96 20.16 14.99
CA LEU A 397 16.80 19.68 16.08
C LEU A 397 16.57 20.52 17.35
N SER A 398 16.49 21.84 17.23
CA SER A 398 16.19 22.73 18.36
C SER A 398 14.79 22.47 18.95
N SER A 399 13.81 22.22 18.09
CA SER A 399 12.43 21.93 18.49
C SER A 399 12.30 20.55 19.15
N LEU A 400 12.97 19.53 18.60
CA LEU A 400 13.06 18.21 19.23
C LEU A 400 13.83 18.27 20.55
N ASN A 401 14.91 19.06 20.62
CA ASN A 401 15.64 19.32 21.86
C ASN A 401 14.74 19.95 22.94
N SER A 402 13.81 20.80 22.55
CA SER A 402 12.82 21.37 23.48
C SER A 402 11.91 20.28 24.06
N CYS A 403 11.47 19.31 23.24
CA CYS A 403 10.75 18.13 23.73
C CYS A 403 11.63 17.30 24.69
N PHE A 404 12.87 17.01 24.33
CA PHE A 404 13.77 16.23 25.19
C PHE A 404 14.04 16.92 26.54
N GLN A 405 14.31 18.23 26.54
CA GLN A 405 14.51 19.03 27.74
C GLN A 405 13.26 19.06 28.62
N GLN A 406 12.07 19.22 28.03
CA GLN A 406 10.79 19.25 28.75
C GLN A 406 10.56 17.98 29.58
N TYR A 407 11.01 16.82 29.10
CA TYR A 407 10.83 15.53 29.80
C TYR A 407 12.10 15.03 30.49
N ASN A 408 13.14 15.87 30.60
CA ASN A 408 14.44 15.53 31.17
C ASN A 408 15.05 14.27 30.54
N VAL A 409 15.04 14.24 29.21
CA VAL A 409 15.56 13.17 28.38
C VAL A 409 16.76 13.72 27.60
N ASP A 410 17.79 12.89 27.46
CA ASP A 410 19.03 13.26 26.78
C ASP A 410 18.82 13.15 25.25
N PRO A 411 18.95 14.23 24.47
CA PRO A 411 18.70 14.21 23.02
C PRO A 411 19.63 13.25 22.27
N ASP A 412 20.85 13.03 22.77
CA ASP A 412 21.84 12.15 22.14
C ASP A 412 21.38 10.68 22.13
N MET A 413 20.41 10.30 22.97
CA MET A 413 19.80 8.97 22.95
C MET A 413 18.92 8.71 21.72
N PHE A 414 18.47 9.77 21.04
CA PHE A 414 17.40 9.70 20.04
C PHE A 414 17.85 10.11 18.65
N LEU A 415 18.89 10.93 18.55
CA LEU A 415 19.54 11.21 17.27
C LEU A 415 20.41 10.00 16.90
N ILE A 416 19.75 8.97 16.38
CA ILE A 416 20.29 7.68 15.92
C ILE A 416 21.34 7.94 14.83
N ASN A 417 22.56 8.31 15.23
CA ASN A 417 23.70 8.20 14.35
C ASN A 417 24.11 6.72 14.33
N ILE A 418 24.28 6.16 13.12
CA ILE A 418 24.78 4.79 12.92
C ILE A 418 26.12 4.57 13.64
N THR A 419 26.89 5.65 13.84
CA THR A 419 28.22 5.63 14.45
C THR A 419 28.21 5.74 15.97
N HIS A 420 27.09 6.14 16.58
CA HIS A 420 27.09 6.44 18.01
C HIS A 420 27.30 5.16 18.83
N ASP A 421 28.15 5.25 19.85
CA ASP A 421 28.41 4.14 20.76
C ASP A 421 27.17 3.86 21.62
N ARG A 422 26.47 2.77 21.30
CA ARG A 422 25.20 2.40 21.95
C ARG A 422 25.35 1.54 23.19
N ARG A 423 26.52 1.54 23.84
CA ARG A 423 26.70 0.80 25.10
C ARG A 423 25.70 1.20 26.19
N ASN A 424 25.24 2.45 26.20
CA ASN A 424 24.23 2.97 27.11
C ASN A 424 23.03 3.57 26.35
N PHE A 425 22.23 2.70 25.72
CA PHE A 425 21.09 3.08 24.86
C PHE A 425 20.21 4.20 25.40
N LEU A 426 19.82 4.10 26.68
CA LEU A 426 18.97 5.04 27.40
C LEU A 426 19.67 5.62 28.65
N GLY A 427 21.00 5.55 28.69
CA GLY A 427 21.77 5.96 29.86
C GLY A 427 21.68 4.97 31.02
N ASP A 428 21.89 5.45 32.24
CA ASP A 428 21.72 4.64 33.45
C ASP A 428 20.26 4.20 33.66
N ILE A 429 20.05 3.29 34.63
CA ILE A 429 18.73 2.75 34.91
C ILE A 429 17.71 3.81 35.35
N GLY A 430 18.15 4.89 35.99
CA GLY A 430 17.28 5.99 36.42
C GLY A 430 16.79 6.82 35.24
N LYS A 431 17.67 7.14 34.28
CA LYS A 431 17.29 7.79 33.03
C LYS A 431 16.33 6.92 32.21
N ALA A 432 16.58 5.62 32.12
CA ALA A 432 15.68 4.69 31.43
C ALA A 432 14.30 4.59 32.12
N GLN A 433 14.25 4.55 33.46
CA GLN A 433 13.00 4.60 34.22
C GLN A 433 12.23 5.89 33.96
N ASN A 434 12.91 7.04 34.00
CA ASN A 434 12.29 8.33 33.70
C ASN A 434 11.70 8.33 32.30
N LEU A 435 12.48 7.95 31.28
CA LEU A 435 12.00 7.85 29.91
C LEU A 435 10.80 6.91 29.79
N CYS A 436 10.84 5.71 30.39
CA CYS A 436 9.73 4.77 30.29
C CYS A 436 8.44 5.29 30.94
N SER A 437 8.56 6.15 31.95
CA SER A 437 7.40 6.82 32.58
C SER A 437 6.87 7.99 31.75
N THR A 438 7.72 8.68 30.98
CA THR A 438 7.37 9.90 30.22
C THR A 438 7.24 9.68 28.70
N LYS A 439 7.59 8.50 28.19
CA LYS A 439 7.73 8.23 26.74
C LYS A 439 6.49 8.61 25.93
N GLY A 440 5.29 8.39 26.45
CA GLY A 440 4.05 8.74 25.75
C GLY A 440 3.94 10.25 25.50
N GLN A 441 4.27 11.05 26.51
CA GLN A 441 4.24 12.51 26.42
C GLN A 441 5.40 13.05 25.57
N LEU A 442 6.60 12.47 25.72
CA LEU A 442 7.75 12.80 24.89
C LEU A 442 7.46 12.56 23.41
N PHE A 443 6.99 11.36 23.06
CA PHE A 443 6.72 11.00 21.68
C PHE A 443 5.54 11.79 21.11
N GLN A 444 4.54 12.12 21.91
CA GLN A 444 3.50 13.06 21.49
C GLN A 444 4.06 14.44 21.17
N CYS A 445 4.98 14.97 21.97
CA CYS A 445 5.68 16.23 21.69
C CYS A 445 6.49 16.15 20.39
N MET A 446 7.31 15.10 20.24
CA MET A 446 8.12 14.88 19.04
C MET A 446 7.26 14.78 17.78
N ARG A 447 6.14 14.03 17.83
CA ARG A 447 5.20 13.96 16.71
C ARG A 447 4.57 15.31 16.40
N GLY A 448 4.25 16.11 17.42
CA GLY A 448 3.82 17.50 17.24
C GLY A 448 4.82 18.31 16.43
N VAL A 449 6.09 18.30 16.85
CA VAL A 449 7.20 18.98 16.15
C VAL A 449 7.36 18.46 14.71
N ILE A 450 7.39 17.13 14.53
CA ILE A 450 7.59 16.50 13.21
C ILE A 450 6.42 16.80 12.28
N SER A 451 5.18 16.75 12.79
CA SER A 451 3.98 17.00 11.98
C SER A 451 3.77 18.47 11.62
N GLY A 452 4.24 19.39 12.47
CA GLY A 452 4.21 20.82 12.21
C GLY A 452 5.29 21.31 11.25
N CYS A 453 6.15 20.40 10.75
CA CYS A 453 7.32 20.73 9.98
C CYS A 453 7.34 19.95 8.66
N THR A 454 7.00 20.62 7.56
CA THR A 454 6.98 20.00 6.23
C THR A 454 8.37 19.44 5.88
N GLY A 455 8.45 18.16 5.54
CA GLY A 455 9.73 17.51 5.20
C GLY A 455 10.59 17.05 6.39
N ALA A 456 10.16 17.30 7.63
CA ALA A 456 10.83 16.79 8.83
C ALA A 456 11.06 15.29 8.80
N ARG A 457 10.05 14.53 8.35
CA ARG A 457 10.14 13.07 8.25
C ARG A 457 11.24 12.65 7.27
N ASP A 458 11.35 13.30 6.12
CA ASP A 458 12.37 12.99 5.13
C ASP A 458 13.78 13.34 5.61
N VAL A 459 13.94 14.49 6.28
CA VAL A 459 15.23 14.91 6.88
C VAL A 459 15.66 13.93 7.97
N LEU A 460 14.73 13.57 8.86
CA LEU A 460 14.97 12.58 9.91
C LEU A 460 15.27 11.20 9.32
N ALA A 461 14.53 10.78 8.30
CA ALA A 461 14.76 9.52 7.61
C ALA A 461 16.14 9.48 6.96
N TYR A 462 16.56 10.59 6.34
CA TYR A 462 17.91 10.76 5.80
C TYR A 462 19.00 10.65 6.88
N TRP A 463 18.70 11.05 8.12
CA TRP A 463 19.59 10.84 9.28
C TRP A 463 19.46 9.48 9.95
N GLY A 464 18.71 8.54 9.38
CA GLY A 464 18.52 7.22 9.99
C GLY A 464 17.44 7.16 11.08
N HIS A 465 16.71 8.24 11.30
CA HIS A 465 15.63 8.32 12.29
C HIS A 465 14.28 8.02 11.66
N GLN A 466 13.53 7.10 12.27
CA GLN A 466 12.11 6.90 11.97
C GLN A 466 11.37 6.86 13.30
N GLN A 467 10.41 7.78 13.48
CA GLN A 467 9.75 7.99 14.76
C GLN A 467 9.09 6.71 15.31
N SER A 468 8.34 5.99 14.47
CA SER A 468 7.70 4.72 14.87
C SER A 468 8.71 3.62 15.22
N ALA A 469 9.83 3.55 14.49
CA ALA A 469 10.89 2.58 14.76
C ALA A 469 11.56 2.84 16.12
N LEU A 470 11.81 4.11 16.43
CA LEU A 470 12.34 4.56 17.71
C LEU A 470 11.41 4.21 18.87
N GLU A 471 10.12 4.53 18.73
CA GLU A 471 9.10 4.21 19.74
C GLU A 471 9.05 2.70 20.01
N ALA A 472 9.00 1.90 18.95
CA ALA A 472 9.01 0.44 19.06
C ALA A 472 10.31 -0.09 19.71
N GLY A 473 11.46 0.54 19.47
CA GLY A 473 12.70 0.23 20.17
C GLY A 473 12.61 0.54 21.66
N VAL A 474 12.19 1.75 22.03
CA VAL A 474 12.02 2.15 23.44
C VAL A 474 11.02 1.24 24.17
N ASP A 475 9.97 0.79 23.50
CA ASP A 475 9.01 -0.17 24.05
C ASP A 475 9.67 -1.49 24.48
N VAL A 476 10.61 -2.02 23.71
CA VAL A 476 11.38 -3.22 24.08
C VAL A 476 12.10 -3.00 25.41
N ILE A 477 12.86 -1.90 25.51
CA ILE A 477 13.62 -1.61 26.74
C ILE A 477 12.70 -1.39 27.94
N CYS A 478 11.59 -0.67 27.74
CA CYS A 478 10.64 -0.42 28.82
C CYS A 478 9.91 -1.69 29.27
N SER A 479 9.65 -2.64 28.36
CA SER A 479 9.07 -3.94 28.71
C SER A 479 10.03 -4.84 29.50
N ASP A 480 11.34 -4.66 29.29
CA ASP A 480 12.42 -5.45 29.88
C ASP A 480 13.35 -4.61 30.78
N LEU A 481 12.81 -3.59 31.46
CA LEU A 481 13.63 -2.57 32.14
C LEU A 481 14.57 -3.14 33.21
N ALA A 482 14.15 -4.19 33.91
CA ALA A 482 15.00 -4.89 34.88
C ALA A 482 16.19 -5.61 34.22
N LEU A 483 15.97 -6.19 33.04
CA LEU A 483 17.02 -6.81 32.23
C LEU A 483 17.94 -5.75 31.61
N TYR A 484 17.39 -4.60 31.21
CA TYR A 484 18.19 -3.46 30.77
C TYR A 484 19.20 -3.01 31.83
N GLY A 485 18.79 -2.93 33.10
CA GLY A 485 19.71 -2.64 34.21
C GLY A 485 20.89 -3.63 34.31
N LYS A 486 20.63 -4.93 34.08
CA LYS A 486 21.70 -5.96 34.02
C LYS A 486 22.57 -5.80 32.77
N SER A 487 21.96 -5.44 31.64
CA SER A 487 22.65 -5.27 30.36
C SER A 487 23.72 -4.19 30.41
N LEU A 488 23.49 -3.11 31.19
CA LEU A 488 24.45 -2.02 31.37
C LEU A 488 25.80 -2.54 31.90
N GLN A 489 25.80 -3.50 32.82
CA GLN A 489 27.04 -4.10 33.34
C GLN A 489 27.79 -4.86 32.25
N CYS A 490 27.06 -5.53 31.35
CA CYS A 490 27.71 -6.21 30.23
C CYS A 490 28.28 -5.19 29.24
N PHE A 491 27.52 -4.15 28.90
CA PHE A 491 27.91 -3.19 27.88
C PHE A 491 29.01 -2.22 28.31
N GLN A 492 29.21 -2.02 29.62
CA GLN A 492 30.32 -1.20 30.13
C GLN A 492 31.71 -1.72 29.71
N ASN A 493 31.85 -3.05 29.55
CA ASN A 493 33.14 -3.70 29.24
C ASN A 493 33.25 -4.08 27.75
N GLY A 494 33.10 -3.10 26.87
CA GLY A 494 33.31 -3.31 25.43
C GLY A 494 34.69 -3.90 25.13
N ASN A 495 34.72 -5.02 24.41
CA ASN A 495 35.97 -5.64 23.95
C ASN A 495 36.49 -4.96 22.67
N ALA A 496 37.72 -5.29 22.28
CA ALA A 496 38.35 -4.75 21.08
C ALA A 496 37.54 -5.02 19.79
N ALA A 497 36.79 -6.13 19.72
CA ALA A 497 35.97 -6.47 18.56
C ALA A 497 34.79 -5.50 18.40
N ILE A 498 34.15 -5.08 19.50
CA ILE A 498 33.06 -4.09 19.46
C ILE A 498 33.60 -2.74 18.96
N GLN A 499 34.74 -2.29 19.51
CA GLN A 499 35.39 -1.06 19.07
C GLN A 499 35.80 -1.11 17.59
N GLN A 500 36.22 -2.27 17.10
CA GLN A 500 36.50 -2.49 15.69
C GLN A 500 35.23 -2.41 14.82
N CYS A 501 34.12 -2.99 15.25
CA CYS A 501 32.83 -2.89 14.56
C CYS A 501 32.36 -1.43 14.44
N VAL A 502 32.42 -0.69 15.55
CA VAL A 502 32.03 0.74 15.58
C VAL A 502 32.93 1.53 14.64
N SER A 503 34.25 1.55 14.88
CA SER A 503 35.21 2.32 14.06
C SER A 503 35.17 1.99 12.56
N THR A 504 34.98 0.72 12.20
CA THR A 504 34.80 0.32 10.79
C THR A 504 33.54 0.95 10.19
N THR A 505 32.45 0.96 10.96
CA THR A 505 31.19 1.55 10.55
C THR A 505 31.28 3.07 10.46
N GLU A 506 31.94 3.74 11.41
CA GLU A 506 32.15 5.20 11.37
C GLU A 506 32.94 5.60 10.13
N ASN A 507 34.04 4.90 9.84
CA ASN A 507 34.86 5.17 8.66
C ASN A 507 34.06 4.98 7.36
N LYS A 508 33.25 3.93 7.25
CA LYS A 508 32.40 3.70 6.08
C LYS A 508 31.26 4.73 5.97
N MET A 509 30.66 5.17 7.09
CA MET A 509 29.64 6.24 7.10
C MET A 509 30.23 7.58 6.65
N LEU A 510 31.44 7.92 7.13
CA LEU A 510 32.17 9.12 6.71
C LEU A 510 32.49 9.08 5.20
N GLN A 511 32.94 7.92 4.70
CA GLN A 511 33.19 7.72 3.27
C GLN A 511 31.91 7.83 2.43
N LEU A 512 30.80 7.25 2.91
CA LEU A 512 29.51 7.31 2.23
C LEU A 512 28.99 8.74 2.16
N THR A 513 29.04 9.47 3.29
CA THR A 513 28.64 10.88 3.37
C THR A 513 29.50 11.76 2.46
N ARG A 514 30.83 11.58 2.49
CA ARG A 514 31.75 12.27 1.59
C ARG A 514 31.43 11.98 0.13
N SER A 515 31.19 10.72 -0.21
CA SER A 515 30.85 10.31 -1.58
C SER A 515 29.54 10.92 -2.05
N GLN A 516 28.58 11.09 -1.16
CA GLN A 516 27.32 11.75 -1.49
C GLN A 516 27.55 13.24 -1.82
N ILE A 517 28.36 13.94 -1.02
CA ILE A 517 28.69 15.35 -1.22
C ILE A 517 29.54 15.55 -2.48
N GLU A 518 30.60 14.76 -2.66
CA GLU A 518 31.60 14.95 -3.72
C GLU A 518 31.18 14.33 -5.06
N ASN A 519 30.61 13.12 -5.03
CA ASN A 519 30.33 12.34 -6.23
C ASN A 519 28.86 12.37 -6.65
N LYS A 520 28.04 13.21 -6.00
CA LYS A 520 26.59 13.33 -6.24
C LYS A 520 25.90 11.97 -6.33
N LEU A 521 26.18 11.08 -5.36
CA LEU A 521 25.49 9.79 -5.28
C LEU A 521 23.98 10.03 -5.37
N SER A 522 23.29 9.28 -6.22
CA SER A 522 21.83 9.32 -6.24
C SER A 522 21.29 8.94 -4.86
N SER A 523 20.16 9.53 -4.47
CA SER A 523 19.53 9.26 -3.18
C SER A 523 19.32 7.76 -2.95
N ASP A 524 18.86 7.05 -3.98
CA ASP A 524 18.64 5.59 -3.93
C ASP A 524 19.94 4.81 -3.67
N LYS A 525 21.04 5.21 -4.30
CA LYS A 525 22.34 4.55 -4.08
C LYS A 525 22.85 4.84 -2.67
N TYR A 526 22.75 6.09 -2.20
CA TYR A 526 23.11 6.45 -0.84
C TYR A 526 22.32 5.61 0.18
N PHE A 527 21.00 5.56 0.04
CA PHE A 527 20.14 4.80 0.96
C PHE A 527 20.44 3.29 0.93
N ARG A 528 20.69 2.71 -0.25
CA ARG A 528 21.07 1.29 -0.36
C ARG A 528 22.38 1.00 0.38
N ASP A 529 23.38 1.84 0.18
CA ASP A 529 24.69 1.69 0.83
C ASP A 529 24.60 1.94 2.34
N PHE A 530 23.81 2.93 2.76
CA PHE A 530 23.48 3.22 4.17
C PHE A 530 22.82 2.00 4.84
N CYS A 531 21.79 1.44 4.21
CA CYS A 531 21.07 0.28 4.73
C CYS A 531 21.99 -0.95 4.81
N GLN A 532 22.82 -1.20 3.80
CA GLN A 532 23.82 -2.27 3.85
C GLN A 532 24.78 -2.06 5.04
N LEU A 533 25.29 -0.84 5.20
CA LEU A 533 26.22 -0.52 6.28
C LEU A 533 25.59 -0.69 7.66
N ARG A 534 24.32 -0.31 7.82
CA ARG A 534 23.57 -0.53 9.06
C ARG A 534 23.44 -2.02 9.40
N MET A 535 23.18 -2.87 8.41
CA MET A 535 23.08 -4.32 8.60
C MET A 535 24.42 -4.98 8.90
N ASP A 536 25.48 -4.54 8.22
CA ASP A 536 26.85 -4.98 8.49
C ASP A 536 27.26 -4.64 9.92
N HIS A 537 27.00 -3.41 10.36
CA HIS A 537 27.27 -2.98 11.73
C HIS A 537 26.49 -3.84 12.72
N LEU A 538 25.18 -4.00 12.52
CA LEU A 538 24.33 -4.77 13.43
C LEU A 538 24.83 -6.21 13.58
N SER A 539 25.18 -6.86 12.46
CA SER A 539 25.74 -8.21 12.46
C SER A 539 27.06 -8.28 13.23
N CYS A 540 27.98 -7.35 12.97
CA CYS A 540 29.29 -7.27 13.62
C CYS A 540 29.12 -7.07 15.14
N ASP A 541 28.33 -6.08 15.54
CA ASP A 541 28.11 -5.70 16.93
C ASP A 541 27.45 -6.83 17.73
N LEU A 542 26.35 -7.40 17.23
CA LEU A 542 25.67 -8.51 17.91
C LEU A 542 26.57 -9.74 18.06
N ASN A 543 27.39 -10.07 17.06
CA ASN A 543 28.31 -11.19 17.15
C ASN A 543 29.44 -10.92 18.17
N ALA A 544 29.93 -9.69 18.25
CA ALA A 544 30.95 -9.31 19.22
C ALA A 544 30.40 -9.35 20.66
N TRP A 545 29.16 -8.92 20.89
CA TRP A 545 28.50 -8.99 22.20
C TRP A 545 28.09 -10.41 22.60
N LYS A 546 27.70 -11.27 21.65
CA LYS A 546 27.36 -12.69 21.94
C LYS A 546 28.48 -13.44 22.65
N ALA A 547 29.73 -13.03 22.44
CA ALA A 547 30.89 -13.64 23.09
C ALA A 547 31.03 -13.26 24.57
N THR A 548 30.42 -12.16 25.02
CA THR A 548 30.65 -11.58 26.34
C THR A 548 29.38 -11.41 27.19
N CYS A 549 28.19 -11.33 26.58
CA CYS A 549 26.94 -11.13 27.30
C CYS A 549 26.07 -12.38 27.37
N PRO A 550 25.27 -12.52 28.45
CA PRO A 550 24.19 -13.51 28.54
C PRO A 550 23.20 -13.44 27.37
N GLN A 551 22.62 -14.59 27.01
CA GLN A 551 21.74 -14.71 25.84
C GLN A 551 20.46 -13.87 25.95
N ASP A 552 19.90 -13.68 27.15
CA ASP A 552 18.72 -12.84 27.40
C ASP A 552 19.02 -11.36 27.12
N VAL A 553 20.18 -10.86 27.58
CA VAL A 553 20.68 -9.51 27.28
C VAL A 553 20.90 -9.32 25.78
N ILE A 554 21.51 -10.29 25.11
CA ILE A 554 21.69 -10.24 23.65
C ILE A 554 20.36 -10.28 22.91
N GLY A 555 19.41 -11.10 23.37
CA GLY A 555 18.09 -11.20 22.76
C GLY A 555 17.32 -9.87 22.83
N MET A 556 17.34 -9.21 24.00
CA MET A 556 16.77 -7.88 24.19
C MET A 556 17.45 -6.84 23.28
N LYS A 557 18.79 -6.79 23.25
CA LYS A 557 19.53 -5.88 22.35
C LYS A 557 19.24 -6.14 20.88
N THR A 558 19.16 -7.40 20.49
CA THR A 558 18.83 -7.79 19.10
C THR A 558 17.44 -7.29 18.74
N GLU A 559 16.43 -7.49 19.60
CA GLU A 559 15.09 -6.98 19.34
C GLU A 559 15.06 -5.45 19.26
N PHE A 560 15.68 -4.78 20.23
CA PHE A 560 15.80 -3.31 20.25
C PHE A 560 16.39 -2.76 18.95
N GLU A 561 17.58 -3.21 18.56
CA GLU A 561 18.26 -2.71 17.36
C GLU A 561 17.47 -3.04 16.09
N CYS A 562 16.86 -4.23 16.04
CA CYS A 562 16.00 -4.63 14.94
C CYS A 562 14.73 -3.80 14.83
N LYS A 563 14.19 -3.25 15.93
CA LYS A 563 13.06 -2.30 15.90
C LYS A 563 13.49 -0.92 15.42
N LEU A 564 14.72 -0.50 15.68
CA LEU A 564 15.27 0.78 15.21
C LEU A 564 15.60 0.82 13.71
N ILE A 565 15.64 -0.32 13.02
CA ILE A 565 15.89 -0.34 11.57
C ILE A 565 14.69 0.29 10.84
N GLN A 566 14.97 1.28 10.01
CA GLN A 566 13.97 1.93 9.17
C GLN A 566 13.35 0.95 8.18
N ASP A 567 12.07 1.13 7.88
CA ASP A 567 11.31 0.21 7.02
C ASP A 567 11.89 0.12 5.60
N GLN A 568 12.40 1.23 5.07
CA GLN A 568 13.11 1.25 3.79
C GLN A 568 14.31 0.29 3.79
N CYS A 569 15.09 0.26 4.87
CA CYS A 569 16.19 -0.70 5.00
C CYS A 569 15.70 -2.14 5.17
N ARG A 570 14.56 -2.36 5.82
CA ARG A 570 13.97 -3.71 5.92
C ARG A 570 13.65 -4.29 4.54
N ASN A 571 13.11 -3.46 3.67
CA ASN A 571 12.72 -3.83 2.31
C ASN A 571 13.92 -4.02 1.38
N LEU A 572 15.00 -3.28 1.59
CA LEU A 572 16.22 -3.42 0.79
C LEU A 572 17.10 -4.61 1.23
N GLN A 573 17.02 -5.02 2.50
CA GLN A 573 17.91 -6.01 3.11
C GLN A 573 17.17 -7.25 3.66
N VAL A 574 16.10 -7.68 2.98
CA VAL A 574 15.15 -8.72 3.46
C VAL A 574 15.85 -9.99 3.96
N ALA A 575 16.81 -10.52 3.20
CA ALA A 575 17.50 -11.76 3.57
C ALA A 575 18.31 -11.60 4.86
N THR A 576 19.09 -10.51 4.96
CA THR A 576 19.91 -10.19 6.13
C THR A 576 19.03 -9.89 7.34
N MET A 577 17.93 -9.14 7.15
CA MET A 577 16.92 -8.87 8.16
C MET A 577 16.29 -10.15 8.70
N LYS A 578 15.87 -11.06 7.82
CA LYS A 578 15.25 -12.33 8.25
C LYS A 578 16.24 -13.20 9.04
N ASN A 579 17.53 -13.13 8.71
CA ASN A 579 18.55 -13.88 9.43
C ASN A 579 18.83 -13.29 10.83
N ILE A 580 19.02 -11.97 10.93
CA ILE A 580 19.40 -11.30 12.18
C ILE A 580 18.19 -11.03 13.07
N CYS A 581 17.11 -10.50 12.49
CA CYS A 581 15.93 -9.99 13.16
C CYS A 581 14.75 -10.97 13.13
N ASN A 582 15.00 -12.25 13.40
CA ASN A 582 13.93 -13.22 13.63
C ASN A 582 13.59 -13.33 15.12
N ASP A 583 12.36 -13.72 15.43
CA ASP A 583 11.87 -13.82 16.82
C ASP A 583 12.66 -14.83 17.68
N GLN A 584 13.26 -15.84 17.06
CA GLN A 584 14.08 -16.83 17.80
C GLN A 584 15.36 -16.20 18.33
N ASN A 585 15.93 -15.23 17.61
CA ASN A 585 17.11 -14.48 18.05
C ASN A 585 16.80 -13.48 19.17
N TYR A 586 15.53 -13.14 19.40
CA TYR A 586 15.14 -12.23 20.47
C TYR A 586 15.13 -12.89 21.85
N ALA A 587 15.20 -14.22 21.93
CA ALA A 587 15.27 -14.97 23.18
C ALA A 587 14.14 -14.60 24.18
N LYS A 588 12.92 -14.34 23.69
CA LYS A 588 11.75 -13.95 24.52
C LYS A 588 11.42 -14.99 25.60
N ASN A 589 11.64 -16.27 25.29
CA ASN A 589 11.37 -17.40 26.18
C ASN A 589 12.23 -17.40 27.46
N ILE A 590 13.43 -16.83 27.44
CA ILE A 590 14.31 -16.76 28.62
C ILE A 590 14.23 -15.41 29.35
N ARG A 591 13.62 -14.38 28.74
CA ARG A 591 13.43 -13.05 29.35
C ARG A 591 12.28 -13.01 30.36
N GLN A 592 11.29 -13.89 30.23
CA GLN A 592 10.11 -13.86 31.10
C GLN A 592 10.45 -14.30 32.53
N PRO A 593 10.29 -13.40 33.53
CA PRO A 593 10.54 -13.74 34.93
C PRO A 593 9.43 -14.69 35.43
N GLY A 594 9.72 -15.99 35.41
CA GLY A 594 8.79 -17.03 35.90
C GLY A 594 8.94 -18.41 35.26
N SER A 595 9.67 -18.55 34.14
CA SER A 595 9.81 -19.83 33.45
C SER A 595 10.96 -20.72 34.00
N SER A 596 11.16 -20.75 35.32
CA SER A 596 12.09 -21.69 35.95
C SER A 596 11.34 -22.93 36.47
N GLY A 597 11.28 -23.97 35.63
CA GLY A 597 11.18 -25.37 36.05
C GLY A 597 9.79 -26.03 36.09
N SER A 598 9.42 -26.71 35.01
CA SER A 598 8.63 -27.97 35.10
C SER A 598 8.77 -28.76 33.79
N SER A 599 9.67 -29.72 33.79
CA SER A 599 9.70 -30.82 32.84
C SER A 599 8.63 -31.85 33.20
N SER A 600 7.53 -31.93 32.42
CA SER A 600 6.57 -33.04 32.46
C SER A 600 5.88 -33.21 31.10
N ALA A 601 5.95 -34.44 30.58
CA ALA A 601 5.14 -34.92 29.46
C ALA A 601 3.66 -35.04 29.87
N SER A 602 2.74 -34.91 28.90
CA SER A 602 1.46 -35.65 28.72
C SER A 602 0.39 -34.80 28.02
N ASN A 603 0.13 -35.13 26.75
CA ASN A 603 -1.15 -35.56 26.18
C ASN A 603 -2.50 -34.88 26.53
N ILE A 604 -3.29 -34.72 25.44
CA ILE A 604 -4.77 -34.64 25.31
C ILE A 604 -5.43 -33.25 25.36
N GLY A 605 -5.78 -32.74 24.17
CA GLY A 605 -7.18 -32.69 23.70
C GLY A 605 -8.10 -31.55 24.16
N GLY A 606 -8.71 -30.87 23.17
CA GLY A 606 -10.12 -30.47 23.23
C GLY A 606 -10.45 -28.97 23.14
N GLY A 607 -11.22 -28.61 22.11
CA GLY A 607 -12.06 -27.40 22.02
C GLY A 607 -11.39 -26.19 21.36
N SER A 608 -12.02 -25.40 20.50
CA SER A 608 -13.41 -25.35 20.01
C SER A 608 -13.43 -24.39 18.82
N ASN A 609 -14.06 -24.80 17.71
CA ASN A 609 -14.25 -23.97 16.53
C ASN A 609 -15.48 -23.08 16.74
N ASP A 610 -15.28 -21.77 16.74
CA ASP A 610 -16.33 -20.80 16.41
C ASP A 610 -15.86 -20.00 15.19
N SER A 611 -16.48 -20.28 14.05
CA SER A 611 -16.28 -19.57 12.79
C SER A 611 -17.65 -19.05 12.35
N THR A 612 -17.95 -17.81 12.71
CA THR A 612 -19.07 -17.06 12.15
C THR A 612 -18.77 -16.73 10.69
N ALA A 613 -19.60 -17.26 9.80
CA ALA A 613 -19.54 -17.03 8.36
C ALA A 613 -19.89 -15.58 8.00
N LEU A 614 -19.02 -14.94 7.21
CA LEU A 614 -19.27 -13.66 6.54
C LEU A 614 -19.54 -13.95 5.05
N THR A 615 -20.79 -13.77 4.64
CA THR A 615 -21.23 -13.79 3.25
C THR A 615 -21.01 -12.41 2.61
N GLY A 616 -20.19 -12.32 1.56
CA GLY A 616 -20.00 -11.09 0.78
C GLY A 616 -19.44 -11.39 -0.62
N SER A 617 -20.17 -10.95 -1.65
CA SER A 617 -19.97 -11.25 -3.08
C SER A 617 -18.71 -10.61 -3.69
N LEU A 618 -17.95 -11.38 -4.48
CA LEU A 618 -16.70 -11.02 -5.15
C LEU A 618 -16.85 -10.04 -6.34
N LEU A 619 -18.08 -9.68 -6.75
CA LEU A 619 -18.32 -8.82 -7.92
C LEU A 619 -18.24 -7.31 -7.62
N ASN A 620 -17.98 -6.91 -6.37
CA ASN A 620 -17.81 -5.51 -5.97
C ASN A 620 -16.34 -5.03 -5.95
N VAL A 621 -15.35 -5.84 -6.34
CA VAL A 621 -13.93 -5.52 -6.14
C VAL A 621 -13.36 -4.52 -7.16
N ILE A 622 -13.96 -4.40 -8.35
CA ILE A 622 -13.48 -3.50 -9.42
C ILE A 622 -14.15 -2.12 -9.36
N GLY A 623 -15.37 -2.04 -8.85
CA GLY A 623 -16.10 -0.78 -8.71
C GLY A 623 -15.53 0.16 -7.66
N VAL A 624 -14.61 -0.30 -6.79
CA VAL A 624 -14.32 0.42 -5.54
C VAL A 624 -12.91 1.02 -5.49
N VAL A 625 -11.95 0.56 -6.31
CA VAL A 625 -10.80 1.39 -6.71
C VAL A 625 -11.31 2.59 -7.51
N ILE A 626 -12.35 2.37 -8.33
CA ILE A 626 -13.12 3.44 -8.95
C ILE A 626 -13.79 4.26 -7.85
N SER A 627 -14.63 3.75 -6.93
CA SER A 627 -15.23 4.59 -5.85
C SER A 627 -14.26 5.41 -5.00
N PHE A 628 -13.07 4.92 -4.68
CA PHE A 628 -12.06 5.70 -3.94
C PHE A 628 -11.40 6.77 -4.82
N LEU A 629 -11.11 6.44 -6.08
CA LEU A 629 -10.66 7.42 -7.09
C LEU A 629 -11.80 8.33 -7.57
N SER A 630 -13.06 7.94 -7.44
CA SER A 630 -14.29 8.68 -7.75
C SER A 630 -14.65 9.61 -6.62
N ALA A 631 -14.40 9.23 -5.37
CA ALA A 631 -14.49 10.13 -4.22
C ALA A 631 -13.39 11.19 -4.29
N ILE A 632 -12.18 10.82 -4.74
CA ILE A 632 -11.11 11.77 -5.08
C ILE A 632 -11.46 12.56 -6.35
N ALA A 633 -12.04 11.96 -7.39
CA ALA A 633 -12.41 12.64 -8.64
C ALA A 633 -13.75 13.40 -8.58
N ALA A 634 -14.53 13.24 -7.50
CA ALA A 634 -15.65 14.11 -7.14
C ALA A 634 -15.19 15.26 -6.22
N LEU A 635 -13.93 15.22 -5.77
CA LEU A 635 -13.22 16.28 -5.04
C LEU A 635 -12.31 17.12 -5.98
N LEU A 636 -11.73 16.49 -7.00
CA LEU A 636 -11.26 17.15 -8.22
C LEU A 636 -12.47 17.67 -9.00
#